data_AF-A0A949JBB6-F1
#
_entry.id   AF-A0A949JBB6-F1
#
_cell.length_a   1.000
_cell.length_b   1.000
_cell.length_c   1.000
_cell.angle_alpha   90.00
_cell.angle_beta   90.00
_cell.angle_gamma   90.00
#
_symmetry.space_group_name_H-M   'P 1'
#
loop_
_entity.id
_entity.type
_entity.pdbx_description
1 polymer ?
#
loop_
_entity_poly.entity_id
_entity_poly.type
_entity_poly.pdbx_seq_one_letter_code
_entity_poly.pdbx_strand_id
1 'polypeptide(L)'
;MKMRPFVLFFTLALFLFHHNPVGATTWHVYPGSSIQTAITSAGTGDTILVHTGTYTEQLIINKSLIIQGEGSRPPVIQNSSGPVLIGISGPGIHVTLAGFEVKHTGTTNWSNSYAILIQNGAYANIHHINLSDFKKRGIYIMGNNSSADITDNTILAEGAPNLQNGIVIWGSDGGFANILNNEVAGVSYGGTFWSATGIMALDTYEKTVIIGENYVHDCQLGMGIGDYCGYSPGSHTSDVLVRGNLITGNSWGVDILNDARGVTLVYNTISNNSEYGIGVTDYVDEDWSCDQPTNTLINYNTISGNGTGLYVNARVELVNARYNCWGHWTGPGGGVTDPDSAITAQGSGDSITAESDNSLFYPWIPCGRSYTPEKMSAYGNEMCPFAYNTIHQAETMEQSVMGLMDEVLGDFDLIEVEQLIQKAHELLEKARLFCFHTQNCIAGNMLALEAHALLQQAREILESMIT
;
A
#
# COMPACT_ATOMS: atom_id res chain seq x y z
N MET A 1 28.03 -42.21 66.34
CA MET A 1 28.00 -41.51 65.04
C MET A 1 26.59 -40.96 64.84
N LYS A 2 26.38 -39.66 65.10
CA LYS A 2 25.11 -38.96 64.87
C LYS A 2 25.44 -37.68 64.08
N MET A 3 25.06 -37.65 62.81
CA MET A 3 25.19 -36.49 61.93
C MET A 3 24.25 -35.38 62.40
N ARG A 4 24.74 -34.13 62.44
CA ARG A 4 23.93 -32.91 62.58
C ARG A 4 23.70 -32.32 61.19
N PRO A 5 22.48 -31.87 60.83
CA PRO A 5 22.25 -31.21 59.56
C PRO A 5 22.69 -29.73 59.63
N PHE A 6 23.40 -29.29 58.60
CA PHE A 6 23.82 -27.91 58.38
C PHE A 6 22.74 -27.23 57.54
N VAL A 7 22.06 -26.22 58.09
CA VAL A 7 21.05 -25.43 57.35
C VAL A 7 21.75 -24.20 56.80
N LEU A 8 21.91 -24.14 55.48
CA LEU A 8 22.45 -22.99 54.74
C LEU A 8 21.31 -21.97 54.53
N PHE A 9 21.40 -20.78 55.13
CA PHE A 9 20.50 -19.67 54.83
C PHE A 9 21.00 -18.95 53.56
N PHE A 10 20.29 -19.13 52.44
CA PHE A 10 20.46 -18.33 51.23
C PHE A 10 19.60 -17.07 51.37
N THR A 11 20.20 -15.91 51.63
CA THR A 11 19.53 -14.61 51.57
C THR A 11 19.38 -14.20 50.11
N LEU A 12 18.19 -14.35 49.55
CA LEU A 12 17.81 -13.85 48.23
C LEU A 12 17.67 -12.31 48.32
N ALA A 13 18.67 -11.58 47.81
CA ALA A 13 18.56 -10.13 47.66
C ALA A 13 17.65 -9.82 46.46
N LEU A 14 16.42 -9.41 46.75
CA LEU A 14 15.46 -8.94 45.77
C LEU A 14 15.90 -7.55 45.28
N PHE A 15 16.64 -7.48 44.17
CA PHE A 15 16.86 -6.22 43.46
C PHE A 15 15.53 -5.83 42.80
N LEU A 16 14.81 -4.91 43.44
CA LEU A 16 13.72 -4.18 42.82
C LEU A 16 14.31 -3.29 41.72
N PHE A 17 14.44 -3.84 40.51
CA PHE A 17 14.60 -3.02 39.32
C PHE A 17 13.38 -2.13 39.22
N HIS A 18 13.55 -0.85 39.57
CA HIS A 18 12.61 0.18 39.18
C HIS A 18 12.69 0.29 37.66
N HIS A 19 11.88 -0.49 36.96
CA HIS A 19 11.52 -0.17 35.59
C HIS A 19 10.65 1.07 35.68
N ASN A 20 11.29 2.25 35.60
CA ASN A 20 10.56 3.42 35.14
C ASN A 20 9.94 3.02 33.81
N PRO A 21 8.61 3.10 33.62
CA PRO A 21 8.07 3.06 32.27
C PRO A 21 8.77 4.20 31.54
N VAL A 22 9.64 3.86 30.59
CA VAL A 22 10.27 4.86 29.72
C VAL A 22 9.12 5.45 28.91
N GLY A 23 8.55 6.54 29.42
CA GLY A 23 7.73 7.41 28.60
C GLY A 23 8.62 7.88 27.46
N ALA A 24 8.15 7.73 26.22
CA ALA A 24 8.80 8.30 25.06
C ALA A 24 9.07 9.79 25.33
N THR A 25 10.34 10.19 25.27
CA THR A 25 10.72 11.59 25.49
C THR A 25 10.37 12.41 24.27
N THR A 26 9.90 13.64 24.47
CA THR A 26 9.69 14.61 23.39
C THR A 26 10.87 15.57 23.30
N TRP A 27 11.51 15.59 22.14
CA TRP A 27 12.61 16.48 21.78
C TRP A 27 12.07 17.61 20.92
N HIS A 28 12.06 18.83 21.45
CA HIS A 28 11.63 20.00 20.69
C HIS A 28 12.80 20.58 19.90
N VAL A 29 12.60 20.74 18.58
CA VAL A 29 13.59 21.33 17.67
C VAL A 29 13.08 22.67 17.18
N TYR A 30 13.77 23.76 17.53
CA TYR A 30 13.44 25.13 17.10
C TYR A 30 14.36 25.59 15.95
N PRO A 31 13.96 26.61 15.18
CA PRO A 31 14.81 27.17 14.13
C PRO A 31 16.22 27.52 14.63
N GLY A 32 17.24 27.16 13.86
CA GLY A 32 18.66 27.30 14.23
C GLY A 32 19.24 26.13 15.00
N SER A 33 18.40 25.20 15.47
CA SER A 33 18.83 23.86 15.94
C SER A 33 18.82 22.86 14.77
N SER A 34 19.36 21.65 15.00
CA SER A 34 19.39 20.58 14.00
C SER A 34 18.44 19.45 14.39
N ILE A 35 17.61 19.03 13.44
CA ILE A 35 16.76 17.83 13.55
C ILE A 35 17.65 16.59 13.66
N GLN A 36 18.72 16.50 12.86
CA GLN A 36 19.63 15.35 12.91
C GLN A 36 20.30 15.19 14.28
N THR A 37 20.64 16.30 14.95
CA THR A 37 21.20 16.23 16.31
C THR A 37 20.17 15.63 17.28
N ALA A 38 18.91 16.03 17.19
CA ALA A 38 17.83 15.48 18.00
C ALA A 38 17.60 13.98 17.71
N ILE A 39 17.55 13.56 16.44
CA ILE A 39 17.49 12.14 16.02
C ILE A 39 18.65 11.33 16.62
N THR A 40 19.85 11.92 16.59
CA THR A 40 21.06 11.25 17.10
C THR A 40 21.00 11.04 18.61
N SER A 41 20.52 12.04 19.37
CA SER A 41 20.41 12.00 20.83
C SER A 41 19.21 11.22 21.36
N ALA A 42 18.12 11.15 20.61
CA ALA A 42 16.89 10.50 21.02
C ALA A 42 17.03 8.97 21.20
N GLY A 43 16.30 8.44 22.17
CA GLY A 43 16.10 7.00 22.37
C GLY A 43 15.09 6.42 21.40
N THR A 44 15.04 5.09 21.31
CA THR A 44 14.03 4.38 20.51
C THR A 44 12.62 4.66 21.03
N GLY A 45 11.72 5.04 20.14
CA GLY A 45 10.31 5.37 20.45
C GLY A 45 10.08 6.83 20.84
N ASP A 46 11.13 7.64 20.99
CA ASP A 46 11.02 9.07 21.29
C ASP A 46 10.34 9.84 20.15
N THR A 47 9.80 11.01 20.50
CA THR A 47 9.23 11.96 19.55
C THR A 47 10.19 13.13 19.31
N ILE A 48 10.47 13.44 18.05
CA ILE A 48 11.12 14.68 17.62
C ILE A 48 10.02 15.63 17.13
N LEU A 49 9.68 16.64 17.94
CA LEU A 49 8.70 17.66 17.58
C LEU A 49 9.43 18.87 16.98
N VAL A 50 9.26 19.08 15.68
CA VAL A 50 9.96 20.12 14.92
C VAL A 50 9.04 21.32 14.73
N HIS A 51 9.45 22.47 15.26
CA HIS A 51 8.70 23.71 15.14
C HIS A 51 8.90 24.35 13.77
N THR A 52 7.94 25.18 13.33
CA THR A 52 8.02 25.96 12.08
C THR A 52 9.39 26.62 11.91
N GLY A 53 10.08 26.28 10.82
CA GLY A 53 11.40 26.76 10.47
C GLY A 53 11.89 26.18 9.15
N THR A 54 13.08 26.57 8.72
CA THR A 54 13.77 25.93 7.59
C THR A 54 15.02 25.24 8.08
N TYR A 55 15.12 23.95 7.79
CA TYR A 55 16.17 23.05 8.22
C TYR A 55 16.92 22.59 6.98
N THR A 56 18.09 23.19 6.76
CA THR A 56 18.96 22.85 5.62
C THR A 56 19.92 21.74 6.03
N GLU A 57 19.44 20.50 6.06
CA GLU A 57 20.20 19.33 6.50
C GLU A 57 19.67 18.04 5.85
N GLN A 58 20.50 17.00 5.86
CA GLN A 58 20.08 15.63 5.54
C GLN A 58 19.64 14.93 6.83
N LEU A 59 18.58 14.13 6.74
CA LEU A 59 18.13 13.27 7.83
C LEU A 59 18.52 11.82 7.59
N ILE A 60 19.21 11.22 8.56
CA ILE A 60 19.57 9.80 8.63
C ILE A 60 18.88 9.21 9.85
N ILE A 61 17.88 8.38 9.60
CA ILE A 61 17.01 7.77 10.61
C ILE A 61 17.22 6.27 10.61
N ASN A 62 17.78 5.75 11.70
CA ASN A 62 18.20 4.35 11.84
C ASN A 62 17.71 3.69 13.13
N LYS A 63 16.70 4.28 13.78
CA LYS A 63 16.05 3.79 15.00
C LYS A 63 14.58 4.19 14.97
N SER A 64 13.73 3.49 15.73
CA SER A 64 12.30 3.80 15.76
C SER A 64 12.06 5.17 16.41
N LEU A 65 11.33 6.06 15.73
CA LEU A 65 11.06 7.43 16.16
C LEU A 65 9.72 7.92 15.61
N ILE A 66 9.13 8.88 16.31
CA ILE A 66 8.07 9.73 15.76
C ILE A 66 8.70 11.08 15.43
N ILE A 67 8.63 11.53 14.18
CA ILE A 67 9.18 12.82 13.75
C ILE A 67 8.02 13.63 13.19
N GLN A 68 7.62 14.67 13.93
CA GLN A 68 6.41 15.41 13.67
C GLN A 68 6.73 16.90 13.48
N GLY A 69 6.33 17.46 12.36
CA GLY A 69 6.28 18.90 12.15
C GLY A 69 5.07 19.51 12.84
N GLU A 70 5.28 20.63 13.52
CA GLU A 70 4.26 21.37 14.27
C GLU A 70 4.17 22.82 13.77
N GLY A 71 2.92 23.31 13.71
CA GLY A 71 2.60 24.72 13.46
C GLY A 71 1.61 24.92 12.32
N SER A 72 1.08 26.15 12.23
CA SER A 72 0.18 26.55 11.13
C SER A 72 0.87 26.62 9.77
N ARG A 73 2.21 26.67 9.76
CA ARG A 73 3.06 26.49 8.60
C ARG A 73 3.98 25.30 8.87
N PRO A 74 3.95 24.26 8.02
CA PRO A 74 4.85 23.12 8.17
C PRO A 74 6.32 23.56 8.21
N PRO A 75 7.16 22.98 9.08
CA PRO A 75 8.61 23.12 8.95
C PRO A 75 9.10 22.57 7.60
N VAL A 76 10.13 23.21 7.07
CA VAL A 76 10.73 22.89 5.78
C VAL A 76 12.01 22.08 6.01
N ILE A 77 12.11 20.90 5.42
CA ILE A 77 13.35 20.12 5.31
C ILE A 77 13.85 20.25 3.87
N GLN A 78 15.10 20.67 3.70
CA GLN A 78 15.71 20.81 2.38
C GLN A 78 17.21 20.54 2.40
N ASN A 79 17.76 20.00 1.32
CA ASN A 79 19.20 19.90 1.14
C ASN A 79 19.54 19.61 -0.32
N SER A 80 20.25 20.53 -0.96
CA SER A 80 20.75 20.33 -2.32
C SER A 80 22.01 19.46 -2.39
N SER A 81 22.57 19.06 -1.24
CA SER A 81 23.78 18.22 -1.18
C SER A 81 23.43 16.75 -1.00
N GLY A 82 24.03 15.91 -1.84
CA GLY A 82 23.92 14.46 -1.74
C GLY A 82 22.69 13.85 -2.43
N PRO A 83 22.63 12.50 -2.48
CA PRO A 83 21.58 11.78 -3.20
C PRO A 83 20.33 11.49 -2.37
N VAL A 84 20.33 11.64 -1.04
CA VAL A 84 19.16 11.32 -0.21
C VAL A 84 18.92 12.45 0.77
N LEU A 85 17.74 13.06 0.75
CA LEU A 85 17.39 14.10 1.72
C LEU A 85 16.96 13.49 3.06
N ILE A 86 16.02 12.55 3.04
CA ILE A 86 15.55 11.81 4.22
C ILE A 86 15.74 10.32 3.97
N GLY A 87 16.64 9.69 4.72
CA GLY A 87 16.90 8.25 4.67
C GLY A 87 16.37 7.55 5.91
N ILE A 88 15.43 6.63 5.73
CA ILE A 88 14.91 5.73 6.77
C ILE A 88 15.45 4.33 6.46
N SER A 89 16.32 3.83 7.32
CA SER A 89 17.03 2.57 7.06
C SER A 89 17.39 1.84 8.33
N GLY A 90 16.91 0.61 8.45
CA GLY A 90 17.31 -0.30 9.52
C GLY A 90 16.33 -1.45 9.68
N PRO A 91 16.80 -2.67 9.98
CA PRO A 91 15.92 -3.82 10.10
C PRO A 91 14.99 -3.66 11.30
N GLY A 92 13.68 -3.77 11.07
CA GLY A 92 12.66 -3.76 12.12
C GLY A 92 12.50 -2.43 12.85
N ILE A 93 12.99 -1.32 12.29
CA ILE A 93 12.73 0.01 12.86
C ILE A 93 11.37 0.52 12.38
N HIS A 94 10.69 1.28 13.24
CA HIS A 94 9.39 1.89 12.95
C HIS A 94 9.48 3.40 13.04
N VAL A 95 9.30 4.08 11.92
CA VAL A 95 9.41 5.54 11.84
C VAL A 95 8.08 6.13 11.43
N THR A 96 7.59 7.11 12.19
CA THR A 96 6.55 8.03 11.70
C THR A 96 7.22 9.34 11.28
N LEU A 97 6.92 9.83 10.08
CA LEU A 97 7.37 11.13 9.57
C LEU A 97 6.16 11.89 9.03
N ALA A 98 5.84 13.02 9.65
CA ALA A 98 4.63 13.74 9.29
C ALA A 98 4.66 15.25 9.46
N GLY A 99 3.87 15.96 8.65
CA GLY A 99 3.62 17.39 8.81
C GLY A 99 4.77 18.30 8.35
N PHE A 100 5.46 17.95 7.25
CA PHE A 100 6.59 18.70 6.73
C PHE A 100 6.35 19.20 5.31
N GLU A 101 6.95 20.34 4.98
CA GLU A 101 7.33 20.66 3.60
C GLU A 101 8.71 20.05 3.34
N VAL A 102 8.83 19.25 2.28
CA VAL A 102 10.09 18.62 1.88
C VAL A 102 10.42 19.12 0.48
N LYS A 103 11.60 19.72 0.30
CA LYS A 103 11.96 20.27 -1.01
C LYS A 103 13.45 20.31 -1.29
N HIS A 104 13.78 20.70 -2.52
CA HIS A 104 15.13 21.00 -2.96
C HIS A 104 16.10 19.83 -2.77
N THR A 105 15.69 18.64 -3.22
CA THR A 105 16.49 17.42 -3.06
C THR A 105 17.40 17.18 -4.26
N GLY A 106 18.70 17.01 -4.01
CA GLY A 106 19.67 16.51 -4.99
C GLY A 106 20.45 17.59 -5.73
N THR A 107 21.60 17.18 -6.29
CA THR A 107 22.47 18.05 -7.09
C THR A 107 22.10 17.92 -8.57
N THR A 108 21.88 19.05 -9.25
CA THR A 108 21.61 19.24 -10.70
C THR A 108 21.56 17.99 -11.61
N ASN A 109 20.44 17.80 -12.30
CA ASN A 109 20.14 16.91 -13.44
C ASN A 109 20.60 15.44 -13.36
N TRP A 110 19.63 14.52 -13.35
CA TRP A 110 19.77 13.05 -13.49
C TRP A 110 20.41 12.27 -12.34
N SER A 111 20.93 12.95 -11.31
CA SER A 111 21.51 12.30 -10.15
C SER A 111 20.49 11.33 -9.51
N ASN A 112 20.96 10.15 -9.10
CA ASN A 112 20.17 9.13 -8.40
C ASN A 112 19.72 9.65 -7.02
N SER A 113 18.82 10.63 -7.03
CA SER A 113 18.37 11.36 -5.87
C SER A 113 17.01 10.87 -5.38
N TYR A 114 16.81 10.95 -4.07
CA TYR A 114 15.63 10.49 -3.33
C TYR A 114 15.26 11.54 -2.29
N ALA A 115 14.04 12.09 -2.35
CA ALA A 115 13.59 12.99 -1.30
C ALA A 115 13.35 12.23 -0.01
N ILE A 116 12.64 11.10 -0.09
CA ILE A 116 12.44 10.16 1.01
C ILE A 116 12.80 8.76 0.50
N LEU A 117 13.76 8.11 1.16
CA LEU A 117 14.17 6.74 0.87
C LEU A 117 13.92 5.84 2.07
N ILE A 118 13.15 4.77 1.88
CA ILE A 118 12.82 3.75 2.87
C ILE A 118 13.46 2.44 2.42
N GLN A 119 14.34 1.86 3.25
CA GLN A 119 15.10 0.67 2.87
C GLN A 119 15.56 -0.21 4.02
N ASN A 120 16.15 -1.36 3.67
CA ASN A 120 16.82 -2.29 4.59
C ASN A 120 15.91 -2.79 5.73
N GLY A 121 14.68 -3.17 5.41
CA GLY A 121 13.74 -3.77 6.37
C GLY A 121 13.09 -2.77 7.33
N ALA A 122 13.12 -1.47 7.02
CA ALA A 122 12.44 -0.45 7.80
C ALA A 122 10.94 -0.42 7.51
N TYR A 123 10.14 -0.10 8.53
CA TYR A 123 8.76 0.34 8.38
C TYR A 123 8.69 1.87 8.51
N ALA A 124 7.99 2.52 7.56
CA ALA A 124 7.77 3.95 7.58
C ALA A 124 6.28 4.31 7.41
N ASN A 125 5.74 5.06 8.36
CA ASN A 125 4.46 5.75 8.23
C ASN A 125 4.73 7.20 7.82
N ILE A 126 4.49 7.52 6.55
CA ILE A 126 4.76 8.83 5.94
C ILE A 126 3.42 9.51 5.63
N HIS A 127 3.12 10.61 6.32
CA HIS A 127 1.84 11.28 6.11
C HIS A 127 1.86 12.80 6.24
N HIS A 128 0.94 13.47 5.54
CA HIS A 128 0.85 14.93 5.57
C HIS A 128 2.17 15.62 5.17
N ILE A 129 2.87 15.05 4.18
CA ILE A 129 4.06 15.64 3.58
C ILE A 129 3.67 16.41 2.33
N ASN A 130 4.16 17.64 2.22
CA ASN A 130 4.11 18.44 0.99
C ASN A 130 5.48 18.38 0.32
N LEU A 131 5.62 17.54 -0.71
CA LEU A 131 6.87 17.30 -1.43
C LEU A 131 6.88 18.03 -2.76
N SER A 132 7.91 18.84 -3.00
CA SER A 132 8.13 19.57 -4.26
C SER A 132 9.62 19.73 -4.57
N ASP A 133 9.98 20.22 -5.76
CA ASP A 133 11.38 20.55 -6.13
C ASP A 133 12.38 19.39 -5.84
N PHE A 134 11.99 18.15 -6.14
CA PHE A 134 12.82 16.95 -6.00
C PHE A 134 13.32 16.50 -7.38
N LYS A 135 14.57 16.10 -7.56
CA LYS A 135 15.13 15.95 -8.92
C LYS A 135 14.89 14.61 -9.62
N LYS A 136 14.70 13.50 -8.90
CA LYS A 136 14.50 12.18 -9.55
C LYS A 136 13.44 11.30 -8.90
N ARG A 137 13.48 11.09 -7.59
CA ARG A 137 12.51 10.22 -6.89
C ARG A 137 11.93 10.96 -5.69
N GLY A 138 10.61 10.97 -5.60
CA GLY A 138 9.90 11.59 -4.49
C GLY A 138 10.00 10.71 -3.25
N ILE A 139 9.05 9.78 -3.09
CA ILE A 139 9.07 8.76 -2.04
C ILE A 139 9.42 7.42 -2.67
N TYR A 140 10.47 6.79 -2.16
CA TYR A 140 11.00 5.54 -2.72
C TYR A 140 11.13 4.48 -1.63
N ILE A 141 10.52 3.33 -1.87
CA ILE A 141 10.65 2.14 -1.02
C ILE A 141 11.48 1.13 -1.80
N MET A 142 12.56 0.65 -1.19
CA MET A 142 13.39 -0.37 -1.82
C MET A 142 14.00 -1.37 -0.87
N GLY A 143 14.41 -2.49 -1.45
CA GLY A 143 15.10 -3.55 -0.76
C GLY A 143 14.20 -4.38 0.15
N ASN A 144 14.81 -5.44 0.65
CA ASN A 144 14.14 -6.58 1.26
C ASN A 144 13.39 -6.17 2.55
N ASN A 145 12.18 -6.69 2.73
CA ASN A 145 11.32 -6.48 3.91
C ASN A 145 10.96 -5.01 4.25
N SER A 146 11.31 -4.04 3.41
CA SER A 146 10.91 -2.64 3.63
C SER A 146 9.40 -2.49 3.44
N SER A 147 8.75 -1.80 4.37
CA SER A 147 7.31 -1.60 4.37
C SER A 147 6.95 -0.13 4.58
N ALA A 148 5.82 0.31 4.05
CA ALA A 148 5.37 1.67 4.26
C ALA A 148 3.86 1.86 4.19
N ASP A 149 3.37 2.77 5.01
CA ASP A 149 2.09 3.45 4.83
C ASP A 149 2.40 4.87 4.35
N ILE A 150 1.98 5.21 3.13
CA ILE A 150 2.16 6.52 2.50
C ILE A 150 0.76 7.11 2.32
N THR A 151 0.38 8.01 3.24
CA THR A 151 -1.01 8.51 3.34
C THR A 151 -1.08 10.03 3.36
N ASP A 152 -2.11 10.63 2.75
CA ASP A 152 -2.39 12.07 2.87
C ASP A 152 -1.20 12.97 2.47
N ASN A 153 -0.40 12.57 1.48
CA ASN A 153 0.73 13.36 0.99
C ASN A 153 0.38 14.07 -0.32
N THR A 154 1.02 15.21 -0.55
CA THR A 154 0.94 15.96 -1.81
C THR A 154 2.32 16.01 -2.44
N ILE A 155 2.49 15.42 -3.62
CA ILE A 155 3.76 15.27 -4.32
C ILE A 155 3.66 15.96 -5.68
N LEU A 156 4.29 17.11 -5.81
CA LEU A 156 4.24 17.95 -7.01
C LEU A 156 5.62 17.99 -7.66
N ALA A 157 5.74 17.35 -8.81
CA ALA A 157 6.95 17.38 -9.61
C ALA A 157 7.10 18.71 -10.39
N GLU A 158 8.31 18.94 -10.90
CA GLU A 158 8.65 20.14 -11.71
C GLU A 158 8.32 19.93 -13.20
N GLY A 159 8.10 18.68 -13.61
CA GLY A 159 7.84 18.29 -14.99
C GLY A 159 9.10 18.22 -15.86
N ALA A 160 8.86 18.08 -17.16
CA ALA A 160 9.92 18.00 -18.15
C ALA A 160 10.82 19.26 -18.13
N PRO A 161 12.13 19.13 -18.42
CA PRO A 161 12.81 17.95 -18.96
C PRO A 161 13.32 16.97 -17.89
N ASN A 162 13.00 17.15 -16.60
CA ASN A 162 13.48 16.27 -15.54
C ASN A 162 12.89 14.85 -15.70
N LEU A 163 13.51 13.82 -15.13
CA LEU A 163 12.91 12.48 -15.03
C LEU A 163 12.58 12.22 -13.57
N GLN A 164 11.47 12.81 -13.15
CA GLN A 164 10.92 12.63 -11.81
C GLN A 164 10.04 11.39 -11.80
N ASN A 165 10.06 10.64 -10.71
CA ASN A 165 9.03 9.67 -10.37
C ASN A 165 8.47 10.06 -9.00
N GLY A 166 7.15 10.01 -8.85
CA GLY A 166 6.48 10.45 -7.62
C GLY A 166 6.72 9.46 -6.48
N ILE A 167 5.83 8.48 -6.35
CA ILE A 167 5.92 7.39 -5.36
C ILE A 167 6.35 6.12 -6.09
N VAL A 168 7.40 5.46 -5.60
CA VAL A 168 7.89 4.23 -6.21
C VAL A 168 8.11 3.17 -5.14
N ILE A 169 7.57 1.98 -5.40
CA ILE A 169 8.00 0.74 -4.77
C ILE A 169 8.82 -0.01 -5.80
N TRP A 170 10.08 -0.30 -5.48
CA TRP A 170 10.91 -1.15 -6.33
C TRP A 170 11.63 -2.19 -5.50
N GLY A 171 11.31 -3.45 -5.78
CA GLY A 171 12.00 -4.60 -5.24
C GLY A 171 11.18 -5.33 -4.20
N SER A 172 11.65 -6.53 -3.93
CA SER A 172 10.89 -7.58 -3.28
C SER A 172 11.76 -8.34 -2.25
N ASP A 173 11.10 -9.21 -1.49
CA ASP A 173 11.54 -10.14 -0.45
C ASP A 173 10.75 -9.86 0.84
N GLY A 174 9.42 -9.74 0.73
CA GLY A 174 8.50 -9.51 1.85
C GLY A 174 8.07 -8.04 2.09
N GLY A 175 7.26 -7.84 3.13
CA GLY A 175 6.74 -6.52 3.55
C GLY A 175 5.44 -6.11 2.84
N PHE A 176 5.06 -4.85 2.99
CA PHE A 176 3.85 -4.29 2.36
C PHE A 176 4.01 -2.80 2.01
N ALA A 177 3.20 -2.32 1.08
CA ALA A 177 3.08 -0.89 0.78
C ALA A 177 1.60 -0.49 0.62
N ASN A 178 1.12 0.40 1.47
CA ASN A 178 -0.18 1.04 1.33
C ASN A 178 0.03 2.48 0.88
N ILE A 179 -0.43 2.83 -0.31
CA ILE A 179 -0.34 4.17 -0.89
C ILE A 179 -1.77 4.69 -1.01
N LEU A 180 -2.20 5.46 -0.02
CA LEU A 180 -3.61 5.83 0.16
C LEU A 180 -3.83 7.33 0.22
N ASN A 181 -4.84 7.85 -0.46
CA ASN A 181 -5.26 9.26 -0.35
C ASN A 181 -4.12 10.28 -0.59
N ASN A 182 -3.24 10.02 -1.55
CA ASN A 182 -2.18 10.96 -1.95
C ASN A 182 -2.58 11.71 -3.22
N GLU A 183 -2.07 12.93 -3.37
CA GLU A 183 -2.06 13.67 -4.63
C GLU A 183 -0.66 13.57 -5.25
N VAL A 184 -0.57 13.10 -6.48
CA VAL A 184 0.69 13.01 -7.24
C VAL A 184 0.51 13.65 -8.60
N ALA A 185 1.29 14.70 -8.89
CA ALA A 185 1.08 15.48 -10.09
C ALA A 185 2.34 16.04 -10.76
N GLY A 186 2.21 16.37 -12.04
CA GLY A 186 3.22 17.08 -12.82
C GLY A 186 4.46 16.25 -13.17
N VAL A 187 4.40 14.93 -13.00
CA VAL A 187 5.53 14.04 -13.22
C VAL A 187 5.71 13.82 -14.72
N SER A 188 6.78 14.31 -15.34
CA SER A 188 6.97 14.21 -16.79
C SER A 188 8.45 14.17 -17.16
N TYR A 189 8.80 13.43 -18.23
CA TYR A 189 10.15 13.37 -18.81
C TYR A 189 10.09 13.61 -20.32
N GLY A 190 11.03 14.44 -20.82
CA GLY A 190 11.10 14.79 -22.25
C GLY A 190 11.83 13.77 -23.14
N GLY A 191 12.25 12.63 -22.60
CA GLY A 191 12.88 11.57 -23.40
C GLY A 191 11.87 10.75 -24.19
N THR A 192 12.37 9.93 -25.12
CA THR A 192 11.54 9.18 -26.07
C THR A 192 11.42 7.69 -25.77
N PHE A 193 12.19 7.17 -24.84
CA PHE A 193 12.26 5.73 -24.54
C PHE A 193 11.65 5.38 -23.18
N TRP A 194 11.88 6.22 -22.17
CA TRP A 194 11.35 6.03 -20.82
C TRP A 194 10.23 7.02 -20.54
N SER A 195 9.33 6.62 -19.64
CA SER A 195 8.28 7.49 -19.11
C SER A 195 8.54 7.79 -17.63
N ALA A 196 8.35 9.06 -17.27
CA ALA A 196 8.19 9.47 -15.89
C ALA A 196 6.83 9.00 -15.37
N THR A 197 6.78 8.49 -14.13
CA THR A 197 5.55 7.89 -13.57
C THR A 197 5.15 8.52 -12.23
N GLY A 198 3.87 8.83 -12.08
CA GLY A 198 3.28 9.30 -10.82
C GLY A 198 3.46 8.29 -9.70
N ILE A 199 2.79 7.13 -9.79
CA ILE A 199 2.91 6.03 -8.83
C ILE A 199 3.37 4.75 -9.53
N MET A 200 4.42 4.12 -9.03
CA MET A 200 5.06 3.00 -9.68
C MET A 200 5.25 1.82 -8.72
N ALA A 201 4.85 0.62 -9.13
CA ALA A 201 5.07 -0.64 -8.41
C ALA A 201 5.84 -1.62 -9.31
N LEU A 202 7.10 -1.88 -8.96
CA LEU A 202 8.00 -2.73 -9.71
C LEU A 202 8.63 -3.82 -8.85
N ASP A 203 8.76 -4.99 -9.46
CA ASP A 203 9.42 -6.17 -8.92
C ASP A 203 8.90 -6.49 -7.50
N THR A 204 7.57 -6.44 -7.30
CA THR A 204 6.95 -6.51 -5.96
C THR A 204 6.50 -7.92 -5.55
N TYR A 205 7.13 -8.97 -6.08
CA TYR A 205 6.84 -10.35 -5.65
C TYR A 205 6.91 -10.50 -4.12
N GLU A 206 6.07 -11.37 -3.53
CA GLU A 206 6.00 -11.58 -2.07
C GLU A 206 5.72 -10.32 -1.21
N LYS A 207 5.30 -9.21 -1.83
CA LYS A 207 4.94 -7.95 -1.15
C LYS A 207 3.49 -7.60 -1.45
N THR A 208 2.70 -7.33 -0.42
CA THR A 208 1.34 -6.81 -0.63
C THR A 208 1.39 -5.33 -0.96
N VAL A 209 0.84 -4.94 -2.12
CA VAL A 209 0.80 -3.53 -2.56
C VAL A 209 -0.63 -3.10 -2.80
N ILE A 210 -1.06 -2.05 -2.09
CA ILE A 210 -2.37 -1.43 -2.25
C ILE A 210 -2.17 0.03 -2.66
N ILE A 211 -2.70 0.40 -3.83
CA ILE A 211 -2.72 1.76 -4.36
C ILE A 211 -4.18 2.21 -4.38
N GLY A 212 -4.59 2.96 -3.36
CA GLY A 212 -5.99 3.25 -3.09
C GLY A 212 -6.31 4.74 -2.99
N GLU A 213 -7.44 5.19 -3.53
CA GLU A 213 -7.99 6.53 -3.23
C GLU A 213 -7.05 7.70 -3.56
N ASN A 214 -6.06 7.51 -4.43
CA ASN A 214 -5.12 8.56 -4.81
C ASN A 214 -5.68 9.41 -5.96
N TYR A 215 -5.25 10.67 -6.01
CA TYR A 215 -5.47 11.57 -7.12
C TYR A 215 -4.17 11.72 -7.92
N VAL A 216 -4.13 11.14 -9.13
CA VAL A 216 -2.94 11.13 -9.98
C VAL A 216 -3.23 11.83 -11.29
N HIS A 217 -2.58 12.98 -11.53
CA HIS A 217 -2.91 13.82 -12.67
C HIS A 217 -1.74 14.60 -13.25
N ASP A 218 -1.91 15.07 -14.49
CA ASP A 218 -0.91 15.85 -15.23
C ASP A 218 0.48 15.18 -15.28
N CYS A 219 0.52 13.85 -15.22
CA CYS A 219 1.74 13.06 -15.35
C CYS A 219 1.89 12.52 -16.78
N GLN A 220 3.11 12.13 -17.16
CA GLN A 220 3.36 11.41 -18.39
C GLN A 220 2.71 10.03 -18.31
N LEU A 221 3.13 9.19 -17.36
CA LEU A 221 2.38 7.99 -16.96
C LEU A 221 1.79 8.21 -15.56
N GLY A 222 0.49 8.02 -15.39
CA GLY A 222 -0.17 8.12 -14.10
C GLY A 222 0.32 7.02 -13.15
N MET A 223 0.07 5.76 -13.52
CA MET A 223 0.51 4.60 -12.76
C MET A 223 1.20 3.55 -13.62
N GLY A 224 2.32 3.01 -13.15
CA GLY A 224 3.04 1.91 -13.80
C GLY A 224 3.16 0.71 -12.87
N ILE A 225 2.68 -0.44 -13.30
CA ILE A 225 2.65 -1.67 -12.50
C ILE A 225 3.24 -2.78 -13.33
N GLY A 226 4.38 -3.32 -12.91
CA GLY A 226 4.98 -4.38 -13.70
C GLY A 226 6.39 -4.71 -13.33
N ASP A 227 7.13 -5.23 -14.28
CA ASP A 227 8.46 -5.75 -14.04
C ASP A 227 9.42 -5.29 -15.14
N TYR A 228 10.62 -4.90 -14.74
CA TYR A 228 11.72 -4.64 -15.68
C TYR A 228 12.77 -5.73 -15.52
N CYS A 229 12.41 -6.97 -15.87
CA CYS A 229 13.20 -8.20 -15.70
C CYS A 229 14.67 -8.11 -16.12
N GLY A 230 15.00 -7.24 -17.08
CA GLY A 230 16.39 -6.99 -17.50
C GLY A 230 17.30 -6.48 -16.37
N TYR A 231 16.74 -5.82 -15.36
CA TYR A 231 17.48 -5.36 -14.18
C TYR A 231 17.65 -6.44 -13.11
N SER A 232 16.67 -7.34 -12.98
CA SER A 232 16.65 -8.35 -11.92
C SER A 232 16.11 -9.67 -12.48
N PRO A 233 16.95 -10.52 -13.08
CA PRO A 233 16.48 -11.76 -13.69
C PRO A 233 15.71 -12.65 -12.68
N GLY A 234 14.47 -12.99 -13.02
CA GLY A 234 13.56 -13.77 -12.16
C GLY A 234 12.69 -12.95 -11.21
N SER A 235 12.82 -11.62 -11.21
CA SER A 235 11.82 -10.74 -10.58
C SER A 235 10.50 -10.79 -11.34
N HIS A 236 9.44 -10.44 -10.62
CA HIS A 236 8.12 -10.20 -11.17
C HIS A 236 7.35 -9.29 -10.21
N THR A 237 6.22 -8.77 -10.67
CA THR A 237 5.28 -8.04 -9.81
C THR A 237 4.06 -8.91 -9.60
N SER A 238 3.63 -9.09 -8.34
CA SER A 238 2.44 -9.88 -8.02
C SER A 238 1.47 -9.14 -7.11
N ASP A 239 0.18 -9.45 -7.28
CA ASP A 239 -0.89 -9.17 -6.31
C ASP A 239 -1.07 -7.68 -5.94
N VAL A 240 -0.93 -6.80 -6.93
CA VAL A 240 -1.15 -5.35 -6.77
C VAL A 240 -2.64 -5.03 -6.89
N LEU A 241 -3.20 -4.40 -5.85
CA LEU A 241 -4.57 -3.89 -5.85
C LEU A 241 -4.58 -2.37 -6.09
N VAL A 242 -5.22 -1.95 -7.18
CA VAL A 242 -5.45 -0.55 -7.54
C VAL A 242 -6.93 -0.23 -7.40
N ARG A 243 -7.30 0.61 -6.43
CA ARG A 243 -8.71 0.84 -6.12
C ARG A 243 -9.10 2.27 -5.83
N GLY A 244 -10.24 2.72 -6.36
CA GLY A 244 -10.84 3.98 -5.93
C GLY A 244 -10.02 5.23 -6.29
N ASN A 245 -9.03 5.11 -7.17
CA ASN A 245 -8.18 6.22 -7.57
C ASN A 245 -8.87 7.09 -8.62
N LEU A 246 -8.56 8.39 -8.62
CA LEU A 246 -8.86 9.31 -9.71
C LEU A 246 -7.59 9.54 -10.53
N ILE A 247 -7.56 9.03 -11.76
CA ILE A 247 -6.40 9.03 -12.65
C ILE A 247 -6.78 9.81 -13.91
N THR A 248 -6.33 11.05 -14.01
CA THR A 248 -6.85 11.96 -15.05
C THR A 248 -5.86 12.98 -15.59
N GLY A 249 -6.02 13.40 -16.85
CA GLY A 249 -5.16 14.43 -17.45
C GLY A 249 -3.72 13.98 -17.67
N ASN A 250 -3.43 12.68 -17.59
CA ASN A 250 -2.10 12.15 -17.88
C ASN A 250 -1.94 11.89 -19.39
N SER A 251 -0.72 11.66 -19.86
CA SER A 251 -0.56 11.10 -21.22
C SER A 251 -1.09 9.68 -21.26
N TRP A 252 -0.57 8.83 -20.38
CA TRP A 252 -1.02 7.45 -20.16
C TRP A 252 -1.59 7.31 -18.75
N GLY A 253 -2.76 6.70 -18.60
CA GLY A 253 -3.43 6.54 -17.30
C GLY A 253 -2.74 5.50 -16.42
N VAL A 254 -3.02 4.23 -16.68
CA VAL A 254 -2.37 3.07 -16.02
C VAL A 254 -1.71 2.20 -17.07
N ASP A 255 -0.49 1.73 -16.83
CA ASP A 255 0.18 0.73 -17.65
C ASP A 255 0.53 -0.48 -16.79
N ILE A 256 0.00 -1.65 -17.18
CA ILE A 256 0.27 -2.95 -16.58
C ILE A 256 1.23 -3.68 -17.53
N LEU A 257 2.50 -3.78 -17.13
CA LEU A 257 3.57 -4.11 -18.06
C LEU A 257 4.37 -5.36 -17.68
N ASN A 258 4.76 -6.14 -18.69
CA ASN A 258 5.64 -7.31 -18.58
C ASN A 258 5.15 -8.30 -17.51
N ASP A 259 6.02 -8.80 -16.63
CA ASP A 259 5.71 -9.90 -15.71
C ASP A 259 4.88 -9.46 -14.49
N ALA A 260 3.77 -8.77 -14.75
CA ALA A 260 2.77 -8.34 -13.79
C ALA A 260 1.68 -9.42 -13.66
N ARG A 261 1.64 -10.09 -12.51
CA ARG A 261 0.76 -11.24 -12.24
C ARG A 261 -0.30 -10.87 -11.23
N GLY A 262 -1.58 -11.10 -11.54
CA GLY A 262 -2.67 -10.92 -10.57
C GLY A 262 -3.00 -9.46 -10.24
N VAL A 263 -2.69 -8.53 -11.14
CA VAL A 263 -3.01 -7.11 -10.96
C VAL A 263 -4.52 -6.89 -11.03
N THR A 264 -5.09 -6.20 -10.03
CA THR A 264 -6.53 -5.92 -9.94
C THR A 264 -6.81 -4.42 -9.90
N LEU A 265 -7.52 -3.89 -10.89
CA LEU A 265 -8.03 -2.53 -10.96
C LEU A 265 -9.54 -2.51 -10.73
N VAL A 266 -10.00 -1.91 -9.64
CA VAL A 266 -11.43 -1.81 -9.31
C VAL A 266 -11.87 -0.45 -8.80
N TYR A 267 -13.06 0.00 -9.20
CA TYR A 267 -13.66 1.26 -8.71
C TYR A 267 -12.82 2.52 -8.97
N ASN A 268 -11.88 2.47 -9.92
CA ASN A 268 -11.10 3.64 -10.31
C ASN A 268 -11.89 4.50 -11.30
N THR A 269 -11.63 5.80 -11.28
CA THR A 269 -12.05 6.74 -12.33
C THR A 269 -10.84 7.11 -13.15
N ILE A 270 -10.77 6.60 -14.38
CA ILE A 270 -9.66 6.77 -15.31
C ILE A 270 -10.18 7.57 -16.49
N SER A 271 -9.82 8.85 -16.56
CA SER A 271 -10.49 9.76 -17.48
C SER A 271 -9.59 10.82 -18.08
N ASN A 272 -9.90 11.25 -19.30
CA ASN A 272 -9.21 12.36 -19.96
C ASN A 272 -7.68 12.16 -20.04
N ASN A 273 -7.20 10.91 -20.17
CA ASN A 273 -5.79 10.64 -20.46
C ASN A 273 -5.58 10.65 -21.98
N SER A 274 -4.56 11.38 -22.46
CA SER A 274 -4.50 11.76 -23.88
C SER A 274 -4.23 10.60 -24.84
N GLU A 275 -3.49 9.59 -24.40
CA GLU A 275 -3.12 8.42 -25.20
C GLU A 275 -4.04 7.23 -24.89
N TYR A 276 -3.88 6.61 -23.72
CA TYR A 276 -4.79 5.56 -23.25
C TYR A 276 -5.13 5.72 -21.77
N GLY A 277 -6.31 5.21 -21.39
CA GLY A 277 -6.74 5.07 -20.01
C GLY A 277 -5.99 3.94 -19.33
N ILE A 278 -6.04 2.74 -19.92
CA ILE A 278 -5.32 1.56 -19.41
C ILE A 278 -4.57 0.88 -20.56
N GLY A 279 -3.29 0.63 -20.36
CA GLY A 279 -2.46 -0.25 -21.18
C GLY A 279 -2.19 -1.56 -20.43
N VAL A 280 -2.25 -2.68 -21.16
CA VAL A 280 -1.70 -3.97 -20.72
C VAL A 280 -0.73 -4.43 -21.80
N THR A 281 0.54 -4.45 -21.44
CA THR A 281 1.63 -4.46 -22.42
C THR A 281 2.71 -5.47 -22.05
N ASP A 282 3.09 -6.31 -23.01
CA ASP A 282 4.33 -7.10 -22.92
C ASP A 282 5.36 -6.48 -23.89
N TYR A 283 6.31 -5.75 -23.33
CA TYR A 283 7.42 -5.15 -24.06
C TYR A 283 8.54 -6.17 -24.21
N VAL A 284 8.80 -6.61 -25.45
CA VAL A 284 10.05 -7.31 -25.78
C VAL A 284 10.96 -6.35 -26.52
N ASP A 285 12.13 -6.17 -25.93
CA ASP A 285 13.32 -5.70 -26.64
C ASP A 285 14.24 -6.91 -26.88
N GLU A 286 15.06 -6.89 -27.92
CA GLU A 286 15.86 -8.06 -28.36
C GLU A 286 16.77 -8.63 -27.26
N ASP A 287 17.06 -7.84 -26.22
CA ASP A 287 17.89 -8.20 -25.08
C ASP A 287 17.10 -8.49 -23.78
N TRP A 288 15.82 -8.08 -23.65
CA TRP A 288 15.01 -8.18 -22.43
C TRP A 288 13.68 -8.90 -22.70
N SER A 289 13.67 -10.22 -22.55
CA SER A 289 12.43 -11.01 -22.60
C SER A 289 11.92 -11.25 -21.20
N CYS A 290 10.90 -10.51 -20.78
CA CYS A 290 10.12 -10.82 -19.59
C CYS A 290 8.99 -11.79 -19.94
N ASP A 291 8.38 -12.39 -18.92
CA ASP A 291 7.06 -12.99 -19.11
C ASP A 291 6.01 -11.88 -19.31
N GLN A 292 4.87 -12.25 -19.91
CA GLN A 292 3.74 -11.36 -20.18
C GLN A 292 2.88 -11.10 -18.93
N PRO A 293 2.04 -10.05 -18.93
CA PRO A 293 1.05 -9.88 -17.87
C PRO A 293 0.07 -11.04 -17.82
N THR A 294 -0.26 -11.54 -16.63
CA THR A 294 -1.20 -12.66 -16.43
C THR A 294 -2.19 -12.36 -15.30
N ASN A 295 -3.35 -13.02 -15.33
CA ASN A 295 -4.40 -12.88 -14.32
C ASN A 295 -4.80 -11.41 -14.05
N THR A 296 -4.81 -10.57 -15.09
CA THR A 296 -5.15 -9.15 -14.99
C THR A 296 -6.66 -8.96 -14.93
N LEU A 297 -7.13 -8.29 -13.88
CA LEU A 297 -8.54 -7.98 -13.63
C LEU A 297 -8.77 -6.47 -13.64
N ILE A 298 -9.63 -5.98 -14.52
CA ILE A 298 -9.98 -4.56 -14.65
C ILE A 298 -11.50 -4.50 -14.60
N ASN A 299 -12.11 -4.39 -13.42
CA ASN A 299 -13.56 -4.45 -13.29
C ASN A 299 -14.14 -3.26 -12.53
N TYR A 300 -15.39 -2.89 -12.81
CA TYR A 300 -16.11 -1.85 -12.07
C TYR A 300 -15.42 -0.47 -12.05
N ASN A 301 -14.64 -0.17 -13.08
CA ASN A 301 -14.01 1.14 -13.26
C ASN A 301 -14.90 2.05 -14.13
N THR A 302 -14.72 3.35 -13.97
CA THR A 302 -15.21 4.37 -14.91
C THR A 302 -14.06 4.79 -15.81
N ILE A 303 -14.12 4.42 -17.07
CA ILE A 303 -13.12 4.68 -18.11
C ILE A 303 -13.76 5.60 -19.13
N SER A 304 -13.38 6.87 -19.18
CA SER A 304 -14.09 7.85 -20.02
C SER A 304 -13.23 9.01 -20.51
N GLY A 305 -13.39 9.37 -21.78
CA GLY A 305 -12.71 10.53 -22.37
C GLY A 305 -11.21 10.31 -22.60
N ASN A 306 -10.74 9.06 -22.56
CA ASN A 306 -9.35 8.74 -22.88
C ASN A 306 -9.17 8.60 -24.40
N GLY A 307 -7.94 8.76 -24.90
CA GLY A 307 -7.63 8.53 -26.32
C GLY A 307 -8.03 7.12 -26.77
N THR A 308 -7.61 6.11 -26.02
CA THR A 308 -8.11 4.73 -26.04
C THR A 308 -8.50 4.35 -24.62
N GLY A 309 -9.64 3.69 -24.40
CA GLY A 309 -10.07 3.26 -23.06
C GLY A 309 -9.16 2.17 -22.51
N LEU A 310 -9.03 1.08 -23.28
CA LEU A 310 -8.17 -0.07 -22.97
C LEU A 310 -7.35 -0.45 -24.20
N TYR A 311 -6.04 -0.57 -24.02
CA TYR A 311 -5.09 -1.08 -25.00
C TYR A 311 -4.45 -2.37 -24.49
N VAL A 312 -4.59 -3.47 -25.23
CA VAL A 312 -3.97 -4.77 -24.95
C VAL A 312 -3.18 -5.21 -26.18
N ASN A 313 -1.86 -5.37 -26.04
CA ASN A 313 -1.02 -5.78 -27.16
C ASN A 313 -1.11 -7.29 -27.45
N ALA A 314 -0.63 -7.71 -28.62
CA ALA A 314 -0.78 -9.09 -29.12
C ALA A 314 -0.08 -10.17 -28.29
N ARG A 315 0.85 -9.75 -27.42
CA ARG A 315 1.71 -10.64 -26.65
C ARG A 315 1.23 -10.85 -25.22
N VAL A 316 0.11 -10.25 -24.84
CA VAL A 316 -0.50 -10.36 -23.52
C VAL A 316 -1.54 -11.48 -23.51
N GLU A 317 -1.65 -12.16 -22.39
CA GLU A 317 -2.65 -13.19 -22.14
C GLU A 317 -4.06 -12.57 -22.04
N LEU A 318 -5.08 -13.41 -21.82
CA LEU A 318 -6.45 -12.92 -21.75
C LEU A 318 -6.65 -11.95 -20.57
N VAL A 319 -7.04 -10.71 -20.86
CA VAL A 319 -7.37 -9.68 -19.86
C VAL A 319 -8.86 -9.70 -19.55
N ASN A 320 -9.23 -9.73 -18.26
CA ASN A 320 -10.62 -9.62 -17.84
C ASN A 320 -10.98 -8.16 -17.53
N ALA A 321 -11.60 -7.48 -18.48
CA ALA A 321 -12.03 -6.07 -18.42
C ALA A 321 -13.56 -5.90 -18.36
N ARG A 322 -14.27 -6.84 -17.72
CA ARG A 322 -15.74 -6.82 -17.64
C ARG A 322 -16.25 -5.82 -16.61
N TYR A 323 -17.53 -5.50 -16.70
CA TYR A 323 -18.26 -4.68 -15.75
C TYR A 323 -17.71 -3.25 -15.59
N ASN A 324 -16.97 -2.74 -16.57
CA ASN A 324 -16.57 -1.34 -16.61
C ASN A 324 -17.64 -0.46 -17.27
N CYS A 325 -17.67 0.81 -16.87
CA CYS A 325 -18.31 1.87 -17.61
C CYS A 325 -17.28 2.48 -18.57
N TRP A 326 -17.61 2.53 -19.86
CA TRP A 326 -16.73 3.01 -20.93
C TRP A 326 -17.03 4.46 -21.36
N GLY A 327 -17.49 5.33 -20.46
CA GLY A 327 -17.85 6.72 -20.78
C GLY A 327 -19.16 6.93 -21.54
N HIS A 328 -19.82 5.87 -22.03
CA HIS A 328 -21.12 5.97 -22.69
C HIS A 328 -22.03 4.76 -22.42
N TRP A 329 -23.36 4.97 -22.44
CA TRP A 329 -24.35 3.93 -22.13
C TRP A 329 -24.41 2.79 -23.17
N THR A 330 -23.97 3.05 -24.41
CA THR A 330 -23.88 2.02 -25.47
C THR A 330 -22.66 1.11 -25.33
N GLY A 331 -21.77 1.35 -24.36
CA GLY A 331 -20.58 0.54 -24.13
C GLY A 331 -19.35 1.00 -24.92
N PRO A 332 -18.29 0.16 -24.93
CA PRO A 332 -17.02 0.50 -25.56
C PRO A 332 -17.12 0.54 -27.08
N GLY A 333 -16.32 1.40 -27.69
CA GLY A 333 -16.05 1.37 -29.14
C GLY A 333 -14.82 0.51 -29.49
N GLY A 334 -14.30 0.68 -30.70
CA GLY A 334 -13.03 0.07 -31.15
C GLY A 334 -13.18 -1.13 -32.08
N GLY A 335 -14.39 -1.70 -32.21
CA GLY A 335 -14.69 -2.74 -33.20
C GLY A 335 -14.09 -4.12 -32.91
N VAL A 336 -13.42 -4.30 -31.77
CA VAL A 336 -12.93 -5.60 -31.29
C VAL A 336 -14.10 -6.51 -30.88
N THR A 337 -13.91 -7.82 -30.99
CA THR A 337 -14.93 -8.80 -30.59
C THR A 337 -14.53 -9.47 -29.28
N ASP A 338 -15.44 -9.47 -28.30
CA ASP A 338 -15.26 -10.17 -27.04
C ASP A 338 -15.18 -11.69 -27.33
N PRO A 339 -14.07 -12.36 -26.97
CA PRO A 339 -13.81 -13.74 -27.41
C PRO A 339 -14.73 -14.77 -26.72
N ASP A 340 -15.38 -14.42 -25.61
CA ASP A 340 -16.27 -15.32 -24.88
C ASP A 340 -17.74 -15.15 -25.32
N SER A 341 -18.19 -13.91 -25.44
CA SER A 341 -19.59 -13.58 -25.77
C SER A 341 -19.87 -13.37 -27.26
N ALA A 342 -18.83 -13.23 -28.08
CA ALA A 342 -18.89 -12.84 -29.49
C ALA A 342 -19.56 -11.48 -29.75
N ILE A 343 -19.70 -10.62 -28.73
CA ILE A 343 -20.20 -9.25 -28.86
C ILE A 343 -19.08 -8.35 -29.39
N THR A 344 -19.37 -7.56 -30.42
CA THR A 344 -18.43 -6.57 -30.95
C THR A 344 -18.61 -5.21 -30.28
N ALA A 345 -17.51 -4.56 -29.92
CA ALA A 345 -17.45 -3.22 -29.33
C ALA A 345 -17.80 -2.12 -30.35
N GLN A 346 -19.11 -1.94 -30.58
CA GLN A 346 -19.69 -0.95 -31.52
C GLN A 346 -20.31 0.25 -30.80
N GLY A 347 -20.02 0.42 -29.51
CA GLY A 347 -20.51 1.52 -28.69
C GLY A 347 -19.83 2.85 -29.04
N SER A 348 -20.31 3.92 -28.38
CA SER A 348 -19.79 5.28 -28.51
C SER A 348 -18.95 5.71 -27.31
N GLY A 349 -18.67 4.77 -26.41
CA GLY A 349 -17.73 4.96 -25.32
C GLY A 349 -16.28 4.91 -25.78
N ASP A 350 -15.37 5.02 -24.82
CA ASP A 350 -13.94 4.85 -25.04
C ASP A 350 -13.67 3.51 -25.74
N SER A 351 -12.73 3.53 -26.69
CA SER A 351 -12.43 2.37 -27.51
C SER A 351 -11.62 1.32 -26.76
N ILE A 352 -11.81 0.06 -27.13
CA ILE A 352 -10.91 -1.03 -26.78
C ILE A 352 -10.10 -1.40 -28.02
N THR A 353 -8.79 -1.53 -27.83
CA THR A 353 -7.86 -2.10 -28.81
C THR A 353 -7.27 -3.37 -28.20
N ALA A 354 -7.48 -4.50 -28.86
CA ALA A 354 -6.98 -5.81 -28.44
C ALA A 354 -6.42 -6.52 -29.68
N GLU A 355 -5.09 -6.61 -29.78
CA GLU A 355 -4.43 -7.01 -31.03
C GLU A 355 -4.52 -8.53 -31.32
N SER A 356 -4.99 -9.33 -30.37
CA SER A 356 -5.11 -10.79 -30.51
C SER A 356 -6.37 -11.36 -29.84
N ASP A 357 -7.48 -10.61 -29.89
CA ASP A 357 -8.76 -10.98 -29.28
C ASP A 357 -8.62 -11.38 -27.79
N ASN A 358 -7.71 -10.71 -27.08
CA ASN A 358 -7.27 -11.04 -25.72
C ASN A 358 -7.88 -10.12 -24.65
N SER A 359 -9.11 -9.64 -24.86
CA SER A 359 -9.83 -8.79 -23.90
C SER A 359 -11.28 -9.21 -23.74
N LEU A 360 -11.67 -9.56 -22.51
CA LEU A 360 -13.06 -9.76 -22.12
C LEU A 360 -13.64 -8.43 -21.63
N PHE A 361 -14.67 -7.90 -22.27
CA PHE A 361 -15.28 -6.62 -21.88
C PHE A 361 -16.79 -6.69 -21.72
N TYR A 362 -17.42 -7.79 -22.14
CA TYR A 362 -18.84 -8.03 -21.96
C TYR A 362 -19.12 -8.99 -20.78
N PRO A 363 -20.11 -8.71 -19.92
CA PRO A 363 -20.97 -7.53 -19.93
C PRO A 363 -20.23 -6.28 -19.45
N TRP A 364 -20.50 -5.13 -20.08
CA TRP A 364 -20.15 -3.81 -19.54
C TRP A 364 -21.35 -3.22 -18.80
N ILE A 365 -21.12 -2.17 -18.02
CA ILE A 365 -22.19 -1.43 -17.34
C ILE A 365 -22.46 -0.08 -18.05
N PRO A 366 -23.72 0.36 -18.21
CA PRO A 366 -24.03 1.66 -18.81
C PRO A 366 -23.51 2.83 -17.97
N CYS A 367 -22.83 3.78 -18.63
CA CYS A 367 -22.45 5.06 -18.04
C CYS A 367 -23.63 6.02 -18.05
N GLY A 368 -24.10 6.49 -16.89
CA GLY A 368 -25.25 7.41 -16.86
C GLY A 368 -26.29 7.13 -15.78
N ARG A 369 -26.06 6.19 -14.86
CA ARG A 369 -26.46 6.47 -13.48
C ARG A 369 -25.34 7.30 -12.88
N SER A 370 -25.59 8.59 -12.64
CA SER A 370 -25.08 9.16 -11.41
C SER A 370 -25.56 8.22 -10.33
N TYR A 371 -24.69 7.35 -9.85
CA TYR A 371 -24.83 6.91 -8.48
C TYR A 371 -24.74 8.21 -7.69
N THR A 372 -25.89 8.81 -7.38
CA THR A 372 -26.04 9.30 -6.01
C THR A 372 -25.62 8.11 -5.17
N PRO A 373 -24.57 8.20 -4.34
CA PRO A 373 -24.28 7.15 -3.41
C PRO A 373 -25.44 7.12 -2.40
N GLU A 374 -26.58 6.53 -2.78
CA GLU A 374 -27.21 5.61 -1.86
C GLU A 374 -26.11 4.61 -1.56
N LYS A 375 -25.70 4.53 -0.30
CA LYS A 375 -24.72 3.57 0.21
C LYS A 375 -25.15 2.16 -0.19
N MET A 376 -24.82 1.76 -1.41
CA MET A 376 -24.87 0.39 -1.88
C MET A 376 -23.44 -0.04 -2.10
N SER A 377 -22.99 -0.74 -1.07
CA SER A 377 -21.88 -1.66 -0.95
C SER A 377 -21.05 -1.95 -2.23
N ALA A 378 -19.74 -1.65 -2.18
CA ALA A 378 -18.66 -2.07 -3.08
C ALA A 378 -18.40 -3.60 -3.18
N TYR A 379 -19.29 -4.44 -2.64
CA TYR A 379 -19.20 -5.91 -2.71
C TYR A 379 -20.56 -6.59 -2.93
N GLY A 380 -21.63 -5.83 -3.21
CA GLY A 380 -22.98 -6.39 -3.18
C GLY A 380 -23.32 -6.98 -1.80
N ASN A 381 -23.70 -8.27 -1.74
CA ASN A 381 -23.93 -9.01 -0.50
C ASN A 381 -22.68 -9.75 0.01
N GLU A 382 -21.51 -9.53 -0.59
CA GLU A 382 -20.29 -10.28 -0.28
C GLU A 382 -19.41 -9.54 0.73
N MET A 383 -18.67 -10.31 1.51
CA MET A 383 -17.78 -9.80 2.56
C MET A 383 -16.48 -9.29 1.93
N CYS A 384 -15.89 -8.22 2.48
CA CYS A 384 -14.70 -7.64 1.85
C CYS A 384 -13.45 -8.52 1.97
N PRO A 385 -12.69 -8.78 0.87
CA PRO A 385 -11.58 -9.73 0.86
C PRO A 385 -10.49 -9.48 1.92
N PHE A 386 -10.22 -8.20 2.25
CA PHE A 386 -9.23 -7.82 3.26
C PHE A 386 -9.56 -8.32 4.67
N ALA A 387 -10.84 -8.31 5.04
CA ALA A 387 -11.30 -8.85 6.32
C ALA A 387 -11.78 -10.30 6.21
N TYR A 388 -12.13 -10.77 5.00
CA TYR A 388 -12.65 -12.12 4.76
C TYR A 388 -11.73 -13.21 5.29
N ASN A 389 -10.43 -13.15 4.94
CA ASN A 389 -9.48 -14.17 5.39
C ASN A 389 -9.31 -14.18 6.91
N THR A 390 -9.22 -13.00 7.53
CA THR A 390 -9.06 -12.88 8.99
C THR A 390 -10.31 -13.30 9.76
N ILE A 391 -11.49 -12.93 9.28
CA ILE A 391 -12.77 -13.39 9.83
C ILE A 391 -12.87 -14.91 9.72
N HIS A 392 -12.55 -15.48 8.55
CA HIS A 392 -12.59 -16.92 8.34
C HIS A 392 -11.59 -17.67 9.23
N GLN A 393 -10.39 -17.13 9.44
CA GLN A 393 -9.40 -17.69 10.37
C GLN A 393 -9.89 -17.66 11.82
N ALA A 394 -10.52 -16.56 12.24
CA ALA A 394 -11.11 -16.45 13.57
C ALA A 394 -12.33 -17.38 13.76
N GLU A 395 -13.21 -17.51 12.76
CA GLU A 395 -14.33 -18.46 12.78
C GLU A 395 -13.85 -19.92 12.83
N THR A 396 -12.78 -20.24 12.11
CA THR A 396 -12.16 -21.57 12.16
C THR A 396 -11.54 -21.84 13.54
N MET A 397 -10.92 -20.83 14.16
CA MET A 397 -10.41 -20.92 15.54
C MET A 397 -11.55 -21.10 16.55
N GLU A 398 -12.67 -20.39 16.38
CA GLU A 398 -13.88 -20.53 17.23
C GLU A 398 -14.42 -21.95 17.21
N GLN A 399 -14.52 -22.56 16.02
CA GLN A 399 -14.92 -23.96 15.87
C GLN A 399 -13.94 -24.92 16.56
N SER A 400 -12.63 -24.67 16.43
CA SER A 400 -11.60 -25.48 17.11
C SER A 400 -11.70 -25.37 18.64
N VAL A 401 -11.94 -24.16 19.17
CA VAL A 401 -12.11 -23.90 20.60
C VAL A 401 -13.36 -24.57 21.12
N MET A 402 -14.48 -24.50 20.40
CA MET A 402 -15.73 -25.19 20.78
C MET A 402 -15.54 -26.72 20.81
N GLY A 403 -14.79 -27.29 19.85
CA GLY A 403 -14.46 -28.72 19.86
C GLY A 403 -13.64 -29.14 21.08
N LEU A 404 -12.62 -28.37 21.46
CA LEU A 404 -11.85 -28.61 22.68
C LEU A 404 -12.70 -28.44 23.94
N MET A 405 -13.61 -27.46 23.94
CA MET A 405 -14.54 -27.24 25.05
C MET A 405 -15.46 -28.45 25.25
N ASP A 406 -15.94 -29.07 24.16
CA ASP A 406 -16.74 -30.30 24.18
C ASP A 406 -15.96 -31.51 24.74
N GLU A 407 -14.64 -31.56 24.53
CA GLU A 407 -13.79 -32.64 25.07
C GLU A 407 -13.59 -32.58 26.58
N VAL A 408 -13.62 -31.38 27.17
CA VAL A 408 -13.46 -31.16 28.63
C VAL A 408 -14.80 -30.90 29.35
N LEU A 409 -15.90 -30.92 28.61
CA LEU A 409 -17.23 -30.56 29.07
C LEU A 409 -17.73 -31.57 30.12
N GLY A 410 -17.78 -31.14 31.38
CA GLY A 410 -18.24 -31.93 32.52
C GLY A 410 -17.22 -32.15 33.63
N ASP A 411 -15.92 -31.98 33.35
CA ASP A 411 -14.84 -32.23 34.32
C ASP A 411 -14.24 -30.93 34.92
N PHE A 412 -14.50 -29.77 34.31
CA PHE A 412 -13.87 -28.50 34.68
C PHE A 412 -14.87 -27.32 34.72
N ASP A 413 -14.52 -26.29 35.49
CA ASP A 413 -15.21 -24.99 35.49
C ASP A 413 -14.71 -24.15 34.31
N LEU A 414 -15.62 -23.85 33.37
CA LEU A 414 -15.29 -23.23 32.08
C LEU A 414 -15.77 -21.77 31.99
N ILE A 415 -16.21 -21.15 33.10
CA ILE A 415 -16.78 -19.80 33.10
C ILE A 415 -15.88 -18.76 32.40
N GLU A 416 -14.56 -18.82 32.62
CA GLU A 416 -13.61 -17.90 32.00
C GLU A 416 -13.51 -18.12 30.48
N VAL A 417 -13.49 -19.38 30.05
CA VAL A 417 -13.45 -19.77 28.63
C VAL A 417 -14.75 -19.37 27.93
N GLU A 418 -15.90 -19.60 28.55
CA GLU A 418 -17.22 -19.20 28.04
C GLU A 418 -17.31 -17.67 27.84
N GLN A 419 -16.76 -16.88 28.77
CA GLN A 419 -16.74 -15.42 28.65
C GLN A 419 -15.84 -14.94 27.51
N LEU A 420 -14.68 -15.58 27.30
CA LEU A 420 -13.78 -15.25 26.19
C LEU A 420 -14.41 -15.59 24.84
N ILE A 421 -15.03 -16.76 24.70
CA ILE A 421 -15.76 -17.17 23.49
C ILE A 421 -16.91 -16.20 23.21
N GLN A 422 -17.73 -15.89 24.22
CA GLN A 422 -18.87 -14.98 24.06
C GLN A 422 -18.41 -13.59 23.57
N LYS A 423 -17.34 -13.04 24.15
CA LYS A 423 -16.78 -11.75 23.73
C LYS A 423 -16.20 -11.82 22.31
N ALA A 424 -15.50 -12.90 21.96
CA ALA A 424 -14.99 -13.11 20.61
C ALA A 424 -16.11 -13.21 19.57
N HIS A 425 -17.19 -13.94 19.90
CA HIS A 425 -18.37 -14.09 19.05
C HIS A 425 -19.04 -12.74 18.76
N GLU A 426 -19.21 -11.90 19.79
CA GLU A 426 -19.77 -10.54 19.62
C GLU A 426 -18.88 -9.64 18.76
N LEU A 427 -17.56 -9.79 18.85
CA LEU A 427 -16.61 -9.07 18.01
C LEU A 427 -16.66 -9.57 16.56
N LEU A 428 -16.81 -10.88 16.33
CA LEU A 428 -16.97 -11.44 14.99
C LEU A 428 -18.29 -11.04 14.33
N GLU A 429 -19.39 -11.02 15.09
CA GLU A 429 -20.66 -10.47 14.62
C GLU A 429 -20.51 -9.00 14.23
N LYS A 430 -19.86 -8.18 15.06
CA LYS A 430 -19.57 -6.79 14.70
C LYS A 430 -18.65 -6.69 13.49
N ALA A 431 -17.60 -7.51 13.40
CA ALA A 431 -16.69 -7.54 12.26
C ALA A 431 -17.45 -7.84 10.95
N ARG A 432 -18.34 -8.83 10.96
CA ARG A 432 -19.26 -9.16 9.85
C ARG A 432 -20.15 -7.96 9.53
N LEU A 433 -20.81 -7.36 10.51
CA LEU A 433 -21.67 -6.20 10.30
C LEU A 433 -20.90 -5.00 9.71
N PHE A 434 -19.69 -4.74 10.20
CA PHE A 434 -18.82 -3.70 9.65
C PHE A 434 -18.41 -4.01 8.21
N CYS A 435 -18.07 -5.26 7.90
CA CYS A 435 -17.68 -5.68 6.55
C CYS A 435 -18.84 -5.71 5.55
N PHE A 436 -20.00 -6.23 5.93
CA PHE A 436 -21.18 -6.37 5.07
C PHE A 436 -21.99 -5.08 4.93
N HIS A 437 -22.18 -4.32 6.02
CA HIS A 437 -23.11 -3.18 6.01
C HIS A 437 -22.42 -1.82 5.89
N THR A 438 -21.24 -1.65 6.49
CA THR A 438 -20.54 -0.35 6.47
C THR A 438 -19.30 -0.35 5.57
N GLN A 439 -18.84 -1.54 5.18
CA GLN A 439 -17.67 -1.81 4.37
C GLN A 439 -16.37 -1.19 4.89
N ASN A 440 -16.31 -0.92 6.19
CA ASN A 440 -15.09 -0.50 6.84
C ASN A 440 -14.22 -1.73 7.10
N CYS A 441 -13.49 -2.14 6.06
CA CYS A 441 -12.66 -3.35 6.10
C CYS A 441 -11.53 -3.27 7.12
N ILE A 442 -11.06 -2.06 7.44
CA ILE A 442 -10.07 -1.84 8.49
C ILE A 442 -10.70 -2.13 9.85
N ALA A 443 -11.88 -1.57 10.14
CA ALA A 443 -12.60 -1.86 11.37
C ALA A 443 -13.00 -3.34 11.48
N GLY A 444 -13.49 -3.92 10.38
CA GLY A 444 -13.84 -5.34 10.32
C GLY A 444 -12.63 -6.25 10.57
N ASN A 445 -11.51 -5.98 9.91
CA ASN A 445 -10.27 -6.73 10.10
C ASN A 445 -9.71 -6.56 11.52
N MET A 446 -9.73 -5.34 12.08
CA MET A 446 -9.28 -5.07 13.44
C MET A 446 -10.11 -5.81 14.49
N LEU A 447 -11.43 -5.83 14.34
CA LEU A 447 -12.34 -6.58 15.22
C LEU A 447 -12.15 -8.10 15.08
N ALA A 448 -11.89 -8.59 13.87
CA ALA A 448 -11.60 -10.00 13.63
C ALA A 448 -10.26 -10.43 14.26
N LEU A 449 -9.24 -9.58 14.21
CA LEU A 449 -7.97 -9.82 14.91
C LEU A 449 -8.14 -9.83 16.43
N GLU A 450 -8.94 -8.93 17.00
CA GLU A 450 -9.24 -8.92 18.44
C GLU A 450 -10.00 -10.18 18.87
N ALA A 451 -10.97 -10.62 18.06
CA ALA A 451 -11.68 -11.88 18.30
C ALA A 451 -10.73 -13.09 18.23
N HIS A 452 -9.84 -13.14 17.25
CA HIS A 452 -8.85 -14.21 17.11
C HIS A 452 -7.94 -14.31 18.35
N ALA A 453 -7.48 -13.18 18.89
CA ALA A 453 -6.65 -13.15 20.09
C ALA A 453 -7.38 -13.71 21.33
N LEU A 454 -8.66 -13.38 21.50
CA LEU A 454 -9.49 -13.92 22.59
C LEU A 454 -9.72 -15.43 22.45
N LEU A 455 -9.95 -15.91 21.22
CA LEU A 455 -10.11 -17.33 20.94
C LEU A 455 -8.82 -18.12 21.17
N GLN A 456 -7.67 -17.52 20.84
CA GLN A 456 -6.38 -18.13 21.14
C GLN A 456 -6.13 -18.23 22.65
N GLN A 457 -6.48 -17.20 23.42
CA GLN A 457 -6.42 -17.27 24.88
C GLN A 457 -7.36 -18.36 25.44
N ALA A 458 -8.58 -18.47 24.94
CA ALA A 458 -9.52 -19.52 25.32
C ALA A 458 -8.99 -20.92 25.02
N ARG A 459 -8.36 -21.08 23.85
CA ARG A 459 -7.72 -22.33 23.42
C ARG A 459 -6.58 -22.74 24.35
N GLU A 460 -5.70 -21.82 24.71
CA GLU A 460 -4.56 -22.11 25.61
C GLU A 460 -5.04 -22.57 26.99
N ILE A 461 -6.11 -21.97 27.50
CA ILE A 461 -6.73 -22.40 28.76
C ILE A 461 -7.25 -23.84 28.64
N LEU A 462 -8.01 -24.15 27.59
CA LEU A 462 -8.55 -25.50 27.35
C LEU A 462 -7.45 -26.55 27.16
N GLU A 463 -6.43 -26.25 26.36
CA GLU A 463 -5.30 -27.16 26.14
C GLU A 463 -4.55 -27.47 27.45
N SER A 464 -4.44 -26.49 28.35
CA SER A 464 -3.82 -26.68 29.68
C SER A 464 -4.64 -27.58 30.62
N MET A 465 -5.92 -27.78 30.34
CA MET A 465 -6.80 -28.68 31.11
C MET A 465 -6.76 -30.13 30.60
N ILE A 466 -6.32 -30.33 29.35
CA ILE A 466 -6.21 -31.64 28.70
C ILE A 466 -4.84 -32.29 28.95
N THR A 467 -3.80 -31.48 29.20
CA THR A 467 -2.46 -31.92 29.64
C THR A 467 -2.40 -32.20 31.13
#